data_AF-A0A955IE52-F1
#
_entry.id   AF-A0A955IE52-F1
#
_cell.length_a   1.000
_cell.length_b   1.000
_cell.length_c   1.000
_cell.angle_alpha   90.00
_cell.angle_beta   90.00
_cell.angle_gamma   90.00
#
_symmetry.space_group_name_H-M   'P 1'
#
loop_
_entity.id
_entity.type
_entity.pdbx_description
1 polymer ?
#
loop_
_entity_poly.entity_id
_entity_poly.type
_entity_poly.pdbx_seq_one_letter_code
_entity_poly.pdbx_strand_id
1 'polypeptide(L)' 'MRDDGPLPEDLERFSSDTAICPECGAEVWDQADVCPSCYAYIGGSASSRHPVERWWRRRWMVLVVIALLVAMMMVYVI' A
#
# COMPACT_ATOMS: atom_id res chain seq x y z
N MET A 1 9.48 -18.52 -37.35
CA MET A 1 9.43 -18.29 -35.90
C MET A 1 8.10 -18.83 -35.41
N ARG A 2 8.11 -19.67 -34.37
CA ARG A 2 6.88 -20.16 -33.74
C ARG A 2 6.49 -19.09 -32.73
N ASP A 3 5.29 -18.53 -32.87
CA ASP A 3 4.77 -17.53 -31.95
C ASP A 3 4.26 -18.27 -30.71
N ASP A 4 5.20 -18.55 -29.80
CA ASP A 4 4.90 -19.01 -28.46
C ASP A 4 4.33 -17.76 -27.74
N GLY A 5 3.00 -17.63 -27.70
CA GLY A 5 2.30 -16.45 -27.20
C GLY A 5 2.66 -16.04 -25.76
N PRO A 6 2.02 -15.00 -25.21
CA PRO A 6 2.39 -14.45 -23.90
C PRO A 6 2.35 -15.52 -22.79
N LEU A 7 3.28 -15.43 -21.84
CA LEU A 7 3.29 -16.35 -20.71
C LEU A 7 2.04 -16.17 -19.84
N PRO A 8 1.56 -17.23 -19.16
CA PRO A 8 0.42 -17.14 -18.25
C PRO A 8 0.60 -16.07 -17.16
N GLU A 9 1.82 -15.94 -16.65
CA GLU A 9 2.22 -14.97 -15.62
C GLU A 9 2.02 -13.52 -16.07
N ASP A 10 2.26 -13.24 -17.36
CA ASP A 10 2.04 -11.92 -17.94
C ASP A 10 0.55 -11.62 -18.03
N LEU A 11 -0.27 -12.60 -18.44
CA LEU A 11 -1.71 -12.44 -18.55
C LEU A 11 -2.34 -12.07 -17.20
N GLU A 12 -1.96 -12.76 -16.12
CA GLU A 12 -2.48 -12.47 -14.77
C GLU A 12 -2.06 -11.08 -14.26
N ARG A 13 -0.85 -10.62 -14.62
CA ARG A 13 -0.36 -9.29 -14.26
C ARG A 13 -1.13 -8.16 -14.95
N PHE A 14 -1.56 -8.38 -16.19
CA PHE A 14 -2.25 -7.37 -17.01
C PHE A 14 -3.78 -7.54 -17.04
N SER A 15 -4.33 -8.59 -16.41
CA SER A 15 -5.78 -8.82 -16.35
C SER A 15 -6.49 -8.09 -15.20
N SER A 16 -5.75 -7.35 -14.37
CA SER A 16 -6.29 -6.69 -13.18
C SER A 16 -6.62 -5.22 -13.47
N ASP A 17 -7.91 -4.87 -13.39
CA ASP A 17 -8.38 -3.47 -13.44
C ASP A 17 -8.14 -2.73 -12.11
N THR A 18 -7.62 -3.43 -11.09
CA THR A 18 -7.31 -2.89 -9.77
C THR A 18 -5.82 -2.95 -9.47
N ALA A 19 -5.37 -2.04 -8.63
CA ALA A 19 -3.99 -1.91 -8.17
C ALA A 19 -3.97 -1.52 -6.68
N ILE A 20 -2.80 -1.56 -6.05
CA ILE A 20 -2.67 -1.24 -4.62
C ILE A 20 -2.12 0.16 -4.43
N CYS A 21 -2.76 0.96 -3.56
CA CYS A 21 -2.25 2.26 -3.15
C CYS A 21 -0.91 2.11 -2.40
N PRO A 22 0.17 2.79 -2.84
CA PRO A 22 1.48 2.70 -2.19
C PRO A 22 1.52 3.35 -0.79
N GLU A 23 0.61 4.29 -0.52
CA GLU A 23 0.53 4.98 0.77
C GLU A 23 -0.26 4.20 1.79
N CYS A 24 -1.43 3.69 1.40
CA CYS A 24 -2.37 3.06 2.34
C CYS A 24 -2.62 1.56 2.16
N GLY A 25 -2.08 0.93 1.13
CA GLY A 25 -2.29 -0.50 0.87
C GLY A 25 -3.73 -0.88 0.49
N ALA A 26 -4.64 0.08 0.30
CA ALA A 26 -5.99 -0.21 -0.18
C ALA A 26 -5.97 -0.60 -1.65
N GLU A 27 -6.84 -1.52 -2.02
CA GLU A 27 -7.15 -1.80 -3.42
C GLU A 27 -7.90 -0.61 -4.01
N VAL A 28 -7.41 -0.12 -5.15
CA VAL A 28 -7.92 1.04 -5.88
C VAL A 28 -7.96 0.71 -7.37
N TRP A 29 -8.76 1.44 -8.14
CA TRP A 29 -8.69 1.35 -9.60
C TRP A 29 -7.30 1.76 -10.08
N ASP A 30 -6.77 1.02 -11.05
CA ASP A 30 -5.44 1.29 -11.65
C ASP A 30 -5.34 2.71 -12.26
N GLN A 31 -6.45 3.22 -12.80
CA GLN A 31 -6.59 4.57 -13.35
C GLN A 31 -6.90 5.65 -12.30
N ALA A 32 -6.95 5.32 -11.00
CA ALA A 32 -7.27 6.31 -9.98
C ALA A 32 -6.08 7.27 -9.77
N ASP A 33 -6.33 8.57 -9.89
CA ASP A 33 -5.35 9.61 -9.54
C ASP A 33 -5.24 9.83 -8.03
N VAL A 34 -6.32 9.58 -7.30
CA VAL A 34 -6.43 9.81 -5.85
C VAL A 34 -6.99 8.56 -5.19
N CYS A 35 -6.34 8.09 -4.14
CA CYS A 35 -6.83 6.96 -3.36
C CYS A 35 -8.08 7.35 -2.53
N PRO A 36 -9.22 6.67 -2.66
CA PRO A 36 -10.43 6.98 -1.88
C PRO A 36 -10.32 6.64 -0.38
N SER A 37 -9.39 5.76 0.01
CA SER A 37 -9.21 5.36 1.41
C SER A 37 -8.30 6.29 2.22
N CYS A 38 -7.28 6.89 1.60
CA CYS A 38 -6.31 7.74 2.30
C CYS A 38 -6.13 9.13 1.69
N TYR A 39 -6.78 9.40 0.56
CA TYR A 39 -6.74 10.68 -0.16
C TYR A 39 -5.34 11.08 -0.65
N ALA A 40 -4.40 10.14 -0.70
CA ALA A 40 -3.10 10.36 -1.33
C ALA A 40 -3.24 10.46 -2.85
N TYR A 41 -2.52 11.42 -3.43
CA TYR A 41 -2.34 11.53 -4.87
C TYR A 41 -1.35 10.46 -5.34
N ILE A 42 -1.79 9.59 -6.24
CA ILE A 42 -1.05 8.42 -6.75
C ILE A 42 -0.80 8.50 -8.26
N GLY A 43 -1.43 9.45 -8.97
CA GLY A 43 -1.08 9.84 -10.36
C GLY A 43 -1.01 8.68 -11.36
N GLY A 44 -1.91 7.70 -11.28
CA GLY A 44 -1.93 6.52 -12.16
C GLY A 44 -0.75 5.56 -11.97
N SER A 45 0.10 5.77 -10.97
CA SER A 45 1.26 4.93 -10.64
C SER A 45 0.93 3.84 -9.60
N ALA A 46 -0.32 3.35 -9.61
CA ALA A 46 -0.75 2.30 -8.71
C ALA A 46 -0.03 0.99 -9.10
N SER A 47 0.99 0.61 -8.33
CA SER A 47 1.83 -0.54 -8.69
C SER A 47 1.11 -1.85 -8.38
N SER A 48 1.19 -2.84 -9.29
CA SER A 48 0.70 -4.21 -9.07
C SER A 48 1.57 -5.04 -8.10
N ARG A 49 2.56 -4.43 -7.44
CA ARG A 49 3.48 -5.11 -6.54
C ARG A 49 2.93 -5.07 -5.11
N HIS A 50 2.38 -6.20 -4.67
CA HIS A 50 1.77 -6.47 -3.35
C HIS A 50 2.56 -5.83 -2.17
N PRO A 51 2.18 -4.64 -1.66
CA PRO A 51 2.88 -3.95 -0.58
C PRO A 51 2.09 -4.01 0.74
N VAL A 52 1.31 -5.08 0.95
CA VAL A 52 0.45 -5.27 2.14
C VAL A 52 1.22 -5.15 3.46
N GLU A 53 2.54 -5.38 3.45
CA GLU A 53 3.37 -5.19 4.65
C GLU A 53 3.67 -3.72 5.00
N ARG A 54 3.83 -2.80 4.03
CA ARG A 54 4.36 -1.45 4.33
C ARG A 54 3.34 -0.59 5.06
N TRP A 55 2.07 -0.69 4.69
CA TRP A 55 1.01 0.10 5.32
C TRP A 55 0.73 -0.32 6.76
N TRP A 56 0.60 -1.63 6.98
CA TRP A 56 0.38 -2.19 8.31
C TRP A 56 1.55 -1.83 9.23
N ARG A 57 2.78 -1.95 8.73
CA ARG A 57 4.00 -1.59 9.47
C ARG A 57 4.05 -0.11 9.83
N ARG A 58 3.61 0.82 8.97
CA ARG A 58 3.59 2.27 9.27
C ARG A 58 2.57 2.60 10.36
N ARG A 59 1.35 2.04 10.30
CA ARG A 59 0.33 2.21 11.35
C ARG A 59 0.79 1.64 12.69
N TRP A 60 1.41 0.46 12.69
CA TRP A 60 1.97 -0.15 13.90
C TRP A 60 3.13 0.68 14.48
N MET A 61 4.00 1.22 13.62
CA MET A 61 5.11 2.06 14.07
C MET A 61 4.61 3.34 14.77
N VAL A 62 3.57 3.99 14.24
CA VAL A 62 2.97 5.18 14.86
C VAL A 62 2.37 4.86 16.24
N LEU A 63 1.63 3.74 16.36
CA LEU A 63 1.05 3.33 17.65
C LEU A 63 2.14 3.04 18.69
N VAL A 64 3.22 2.36 18.30
CA VAL A 64 4.36 2.06 19.19
C VAL A 64 5.05 3.34 19.67
N VAL A 65 5.25 4.32 18.78
CA VAL A 65 5.85 5.62 19.15
C VAL A 65 4.96 6.38 20.13
N ILE A 66 3.64 6.44 19.89
CA ILE A 66 2.69 7.09 20.80
C ILE A 66 2.71 6.42 22.17
N ALA A 67 2.68 5.08 22.21
CA ALA A 67 2.73 4.33 23.48
C ALA A 67 4.01 4.62 24.27
N LEU A 68 5.17 4.69 23.61
CA LEU A 68 6.44 5.05 24.24
C LEU A 68 6.44 6.47 24.82
N LEU A 69 5.92 7.45 24.07
CA LEU A 69 5.82 8.84 24.54
C LEU A 69 4.90 8.96 25.76
N VAL A 70 3.75 8.29 25.74
CA VAL A 70 2.82 8.25 26.88
C VAL A 70 3.46 7.58 28.09
N ALA A 71 4.16 6.46 27.90
CA ALA A 71 4.87 5.77 28.98
C ALA A 71 5.96 6.67 29.60
N MET A 72 6.75 7.36 28.77
CA MET A 72 7.76 8.31 29.23
C MET A 72 7.14 9.46 30.02
N MET A 73 6.02 10.01 29.54
CA MET A 73 5.31 11.09 30.23
C MET A 73 4.74 10.64 31.58
N MET A 74 4.17 9.44 31.64
CA MET A 74 3.67 8.84 32.89
C MET A 74 4.80 8.65 33.91
N VAL A 75 5.97 8.18 33.48
CA VAL A 75 7.15 8.04 34.36
C VAL A 75 7.63 9.40 34.87
N TYR A 76 7.56 10.46 34.07
CA TYR A 76 8.03 11.79 34.48
C TYR A 76 7.11 12.47 35.50
N VAL A 77 5.83 12.09 35.54
CA VAL A 77 4.82 12.69 36.44
C VAL A 77 4.76 12.02 37.81
N ILE A 78 5.23 10.77 37.93
CA ILE A 78 5.27 9.96 39.16
C ILE A 78 6.55 10.26 39.94
#